data_AF-A0A1S8XWC1-F1
#
_entry.id   AF-A0A1S8XWC1-F1
#
_cell.length_a   1.000
_cell.length_b   1.000
_cell.length_c   1.000
_cell.angle_alpha   90.00
_cell.angle_beta   90.00
_cell.angle_gamma   90.00
#
_symmetry.space_group_name_H-M   'P 1'
#
loop_
_entity.id
_entity.type
_entity.pdbx_description
1 polymer ?
#
loop_
_entity_poly.entity_id
_entity_poly.type
_entity_poly.pdbx_seq_one_letter_code
_entity_poly.pdbx_strand_id
1 'polypeptide(L)'
;MAGRVSDVVVTGARQRLSEGRVEDVARALRAAVGSGRLTVDAAEAALLAAALPDVDDPAPRNAGRAAALPAYAFAPLLPGDSATMVPVVLDLTSTVAADGGPDAAAVAVAAAAPGAVGLWRAWRAPNATNPGRPAPVYLLETTADPEGQPGIAAAVQGALWSAGVEHPQVEVYGPATALPPYQRLARGRSALLWAARPAGPVTIARVFDRVDPVAGPRFDPGHEVLPAGPERDRVLSYLRAGHVLMATTAGAPDVVEPRRGDVVPMSYRTDGAWIWTDTVAYYLECHGLSPDVELMAHLRSAGDRPVVDSVAAHRAMVALTAPVEQPPAWTVAAAPAR
;
A
#
# COMPACT_ATOMS: atom_id res chain seq x y z
N MET A 1 1.62 11.04 15.65
CA MET A 1 1.45 12.49 15.39
C MET A 1 0.82 12.79 14.04
N ALA A 2 1.32 12.20 12.95
CA ALA A 2 0.85 12.51 11.59
C ALA A 2 -0.68 12.47 11.46
N GLY A 3 -1.22 13.52 10.83
CA GLY A 3 -2.65 13.77 10.66
C GLY A 3 -3.41 14.28 11.91
N ARG A 4 -2.91 14.02 13.12
CA ARG A 4 -3.59 14.38 14.38
C ARG A 4 -3.22 15.77 14.89
N VAL A 5 -2.06 16.27 14.49
CA VAL A 5 -1.55 17.61 14.80
C VAL A 5 -1.20 18.35 13.51
N SER A 6 -0.92 19.64 13.59
CA SER A 6 -0.59 20.43 12.40
C SER A 6 0.73 19.99 11.78
N ASP A 7 0.85 20.17 10.46
CA ASP A 7 2.05 19.85 9.68
C ASP A 7 3.31 20.55 10.22
N VAL A 8 3.17 21.77 10.75
CA VAL A 8 4.26 22.52 11.42
C VAL A 8 4.83 21.73 12.60
N VAL A 9 3.94 21.18 13.44
CA VAL A 9 4.34 20.41 14.62
C VAL A 9 4.99 19.10 14.21
N VAL A 10 4.42 18.39 13.22
CA VAL A 10 5.01 17.14 12.71
C VAL A 10 6.39 17.40 12.12
N THR A 11 6.51 18.39 11.24
CA THR A 11 7.78 18.75 10.58
C THR A 11 8.85 19.09 11.61
N GLY A 12 8.52 19.98 12.55
CA GLY A 12 9.45 20.38 13.61
C GLY A 12 9.83 19.23 14.54
N ALA A 13 8.93 18.29 14.81
CA ALA A 13 9.24 17.12 15.63
C ALA A 13 10.20 16.15 14.92
N ARG A 14 10.06 15.94 13.60
CA ARG A 14 10.99 15.13 12.81
C ARG A 14 12.40 15.73 12.79
N GLN A 15 12.48 17.04 12.59
CA GLN A 15 13.74 17.78 12.64
C GLN A 15 14.41 17.69 14.03
N ARG A 16 13.66 17.88 15.12
CA ARG A 16 14.22 17.75 16.48
C ARG A 16 14.68 16.32 16.78
N LEU A 17 13.98 15.32 16.25
CA LEU A 17 14.38 13.92 16.41
C LEU A 17 15.72 13.63 15.69
N SER A 18 15.96 14.21 14.51
CA SER A 18 17.24 14.06 13.81
C SER A 18 18.40 14.79 14.51
N GLU A 19 18.11 15.85 15.26
CA GLU A 19 19.05 16.58 16.10
C GLU A 19 19.32 15.90 17.47
N GLY A 20 18.71 14.74 17.74
CA GLY A 20 18.81 14.04 19.02
C GLY A 20 18.06 14.73 20.18
N ARG A 21 17.20 15.73 19.88
CA ARG A 21 16.43 16.50 20.87
C ARG A 21 15.16 15.77 21.28
N VAL A 22 15.32 14.56 21.82
CA VAL A 22 14.24 13.64 22.17
C VAL A 22 13.26 14.27 23.19
N GLU A 23 13.77 15.00 24.18
CA GLU A 23 12.92 15.65 25.17
C GLU A 23 11.95 16.67 24.55
N ASP A 24 12.40 17.43 23.54
CA ASP A 24 11.54 18.42 22.89
C ASP A 24 10.43 17.76 22.08
N VAL A 25 10.74 16.60 21.47
CA VAL A 25 9.74 15.76 20.79
C VAL A 25 8.75 15.22 21.82
N ALA A 26 9.22 14.73 22.96
CA ALA A 26 8.38 14.22 24.03
C ALA A 26 7.47 15.31 24.63
N ARG A 27 7.97 16.55 24.81
CA ARG A 27 7.15 17.70 25.23
C ARG A 27 6.05 18.01 24.20
N ALA A 28 6.36 18.00 22.91
CA ALA A 28 5.38 18.23 21.85
C ALA A 28 4.31 17.12 21.81
N LEU A 29 4.72 15.85 21.96
CA LEU A 29 3.81 14.71 22.08
C LEU A 29 2.90 14.87 23.29
N ARG A 30 3.46 15.16 24.47
CA ARG A 30 2.68 15.34 25.70
C ARG A 30 1.67 16.48 25.60
N ALA A 31 2.04 17.61 24.99
CA ALA A 31 1.12 18.71 24.71
C ALA A 31 -0.05 18.28 23.80
N ALA A 32 0.24 17.50 22.75
CA ALA A 32 -0.78 16.98 21.85
C ALA A 32 -1.73 15.98 22.54
N VAL A 33 -1.22 15.12 23.43
CA VAL A 33 -2.09 14.24 24.24
C VAL A 33 -2.92 15.05 25.24
N GLY A 34 -2.32 16.05 25.91
CA GLY A 34 -3.03 16.95 26.82
C GLY A 34 -4.18 17.72 26.16
N SER A 35 -4.02 18.08 24.87
CA SER A 35 -5.10 18.69 24.07
C SER A 35 -6.15 17.70 23.54
N GLY A 36 -6.03 16.41 23.84
CA GLY A 36 -6.93 15.35 23.33
C GLY A 36 -6.77 15.04 21.84
N ARG A 37 -5.70 15.52 21.20
CA ARG A 37 -5.43 15.28 19.76
C ARG A 37 -4.76 13.93 19.51
N LEU A 38 -4.02 13.44 20.50
CA LEU A 38 -3.39 12.13 20.49
C LEU A 38 -3.89 11.31 21.68
N THR A 39 -3.91 10.00 21.48
CA THR A 39 -4.04 9.01 22.54
C THR A 39 -2.77 8.19 22.52
N VAL A 40 -2.31 7.78 23.69
CA VAL A 40 -1.15 6.90 23.84
C VAL A 40 -1.56 5.65 24.61
N ASP A 41 -1.00 4.51 24.24
CA ASP A 41 -1.11 3.29 25.05
C ASP A 41 -0.17 3.32 26.26
N ALA A 42 -0.20 2.27 27.09
CA ALA A 42 0.61 2.20 28.29
C ALA A 42 2.13 2.16 28.01
N ALA A 43 2.54 1.53 26.91
CA ALA A 43 3.95 1.45 26.53
C ALA A 43 4.45 2.81 26.00
N GLU A 44 3.65 3.48 25.18
CA GLU A 44 3.92 4.84 24.70
C GLU A 44 3.94 5.86 25.85
N ALA A 45 3.03 5.73 26.82
CA ALA A 45 3.04 6.57 28.02
C ALA A 45 4.31 6.37 28.87
N ALA A 46 4.76 5.11 29.02
CA ALA A 46 6.01 4.80 29.72
C ALA A 46 7.23 5.38 28.99
N LEU A 47 7.25 5.30 27.65
CA LEU A 47 8.30 5.91 26.83
C LEU A 47 8.33 7.43 26.98
N LEU A 48 7.17 8.09 26.99
CA LEU A 48 7.07 9.54 27.19
C LEU A 48 7.54 9.95 28.59
N ALA A 49 7.23 9.18 29.62
CA ALA A 49 7.70 9.43 30.99
C ALA A 49 9.22 9.26 31.09
N ALA A 50 9.78 8.21 30.49
CA ALA A 50 11.22 7.98 30.46
C ALA A 50 11.97 9.09 29.70
N ALA A 51 11.36 9.67 28.67
CA ALA A 51 11.92 10.78 27.90
C ALA A 51 11.79 12.15 28.59
N LEU A 52 11.07 12.24 29.72
CA LEU A 52 10.82 13.47 30.48
C LEU A 52 10.93 13.21 31.99
N PRO A 53 12.11 12.85 32.52
CA PRO A 53 12.28 12.43 33.91
C PRO A 53 11.93 13.54 34.93
N ASP A 54 12.07 14.81 34.55
CA ASP A 54 11.84 15.97 35.43
C ASP A 54 10.36 16.42 35.48
N VAL A 55 9.45 15.61 34.97
CA VAL A 55 8.01 15.92 34.90
C VAL A 55 7.25 15.01 35.86
N ASP A 56 6.83 15.56 37.00
CA ASP A 56 6.17 14.83 38.11
C ASP A 56 4.71 14.40 37.88
N ASP A 57 4.12 14.70 36.72
CA ASP A 57 2.69 14.48 36.47
C ASP A 57 2.43 13.13 35.78
N PRO A 58 1.64 12.22 36.40
CA PRO A 58 1.35 10.91 35.82
C PRO A 58 0.57 11.08 34.52
N ALA A 59 1.13 10.52 33.45
CA ALA A 59 0.63 10.37 32.08
C ALA A 59 -0.72 11.04 31.71
N PRO A 60 -0.79 11.78 30.59
CA PRO A 60 -2.00 12.48 30.17
C PRO A 60 -3.23 11.55 30.10
N ARG A 61 -4.30 11.93 30.80
CA ARG A 61 -5.48 11.12 31.20
C ARG A 61 -6.46 10.78 30.06
N ASN A 62 -5.97 10.27 28.93
CA ASN A 62 -6.80 9.78 27.82
C ASN A 62 -6.30 8.43 27.27
N ALA A 63 -6.05 7.48 28.18
CA ALA A 63 -5.94 6.07 27.82
C ALA A 63 -7.36 5.51 27.56
N GLY A 64 -7.63 4.99 26.35
CA GLY A 64 -8.75 4.07 26.15
C GLY A 64 -9.95 4.52 25.32
N ARG A 65 -9.96 5.71 24.68
CA ARG A 65 -10.94 5.99 23.62
C ARG A 65 -10.22 6.17 22.30
N ALA A 66 -10.28 5.17 21.43
CA ALA A 66 -9.81 5.30 20.06
C ALA A 66 -10.52 6.50 19.42
N ALA A 67 -9.85 7.64 19.34
CA ALA A 67 -10.38 8.78 18.63
C ALA A 67 -10.62 8.30 17.19
N ALA A 68 -11.86 8.45 16.70
CA ALA A 68 -12.22 8.08 15.33
C ALA A 68 -11.10 8.53 14.40
N LEU A 69 -10.64 7.62 13.53
CA LEU A 69 -9.64 7.98 12.54
C LEU A 69 -10.18 9.21 11.81
N PRO A 70 -9.46 10.34 11.81
CA PRO A 70 -9.91 11.47 11.02
C PRO A 70 -10.01 10.98 9.59
N ALA A 71 -11.08 11.35 8.90
CA ALA A 71 -11.32 10.96 7.52
C ALA A 71 -10.32 11.67 6.61
N TYR A 72 -9.07 11.21 6.60
CA TYR A 72 -8.08 11.70 5.65
C TYR A 72 -8.40 11.12 4.28
N ALA A 73 -8.62 12.01 3.31
CA ALA A 73 -8.66 11.63 1.92
C ALA A 73 -7.24 11.79 1.34
N PHE A 74 -6.75 10.72 0.72
CA PHE A 74 -5.49 10.68 -0.01
C PHE A 74 -5.73 10.35 -1.46
N ALA A 75 -4.93 10.92 -2.35
CA ALA A 75 -4.94 10.62 -3.77
C ALA A 75 -3.51 10.56 -4.33
N PRO A 76 -3.24 9.73 -5.36
CA PRO A 76 -1.92 9.66 -5.98
C PRO A 76 -1.61 10.90 -6.84
N LEU A 77 -2.66 11.62 -7.27
CA LEU A 77 -2.60 12.88 -8.02
C LEU A 77 -3.07 14.05 -7.17
N LEU A 78 -2.68 15.26 -7.56
CA LEU A 78 -3.11 16.47 -6.87
C LEU A 78 -4.64 16.60 -6.99
N PRO A 79 -5.38 16.73 -5.87
CA PRO A 79 -6.83 16.90 -5.93
C PRO A 79 -7.20 18.15 -6.75
N GLY A 80 -8.01 17.97 -7.79
CA GLY A 80 -8.35 19.02 -8.75
C GLY A 80 -7.77 18.82 -10.15
N ASP A 81 -6.82 17.89 -10.32
CA ASP A 81 -6.43 17.42 -11.65
C ASP A 81 -7.64 16.74 -12.31
N SER A 82 -7.96 17.19 -13.54
CA SER A 82 -9.20 16.89 -14.30
C SER A 82 -9.30 15.44 -14.82
N ALA A 83 -8.81 14.46 -14.07
CA ALA A 83 -8.98 13.06 -14.42
C ALA A 83 -10.47 12.67 -14.23
N THR A 84 -11.09 12.15 -15.29
CA THR A 84 -12.45 11.58 -15.26
C THR A 84 -12.56 10.41 -14.29
N MET A 85 -11.45 9.72 -14.00
CA MET A 85 -11.32 8.69 -12.98
C MET A 85 -9.98 8.84 -12.26
N VAL A 86 -10.00 9.07 -10.95
CA VAL A 86 -8.77 9.18 -10.15
C VAL A 86 -8.20 7.78 -9.94
N PRO A 87 -6.95 7.49 -10.36
CA PRO A 87 -6.31 6.20 -10.13
C PRO A 87 -6.23 5.87 -8.64
N VAL A 88 -6.25 4.58 -8.28
CA VAL A 88 -6.07 4.15 -6.89
C VAL A 88 -4.63 4.42 -6.44
N VAL A 89 -3.67 4.02 -7.27
CA VAL A 89 -2.23 4.22 -7.11
C VAL A 89 -1.60 4.47 -8.48
N LEU A 90 -0.38 5.02 -8.50
CA LEU A 90 0.40 5.24 -9.73
C LEU A 90 1.84 4.76 -9.58
N ASP A 91 2.48 4.43 -10.70
CA ASP A 91 3.94 4.32 -10.81
C ASP A 91 4.43 5.44 -11.73
N LEU A 92 5.16 6.39 -11.15
CA LEU A 92 5.74 7.56 -11.85
C LEU A 92 7.27 7.44 -11.94
N THR A 93 7.85 6.27 -11.64
CA THR A 93 9.31 6.08 -11.60
C THR A 93 10.03 6.45 -12.91
N SER A 94 9.32 6.42 -14.05
CA SER A 94 9.86 6.80 -15.36
C SER A 94 9.70 8.28 -15.72
N THR A 95 8.89 9.06 -14.98
CA THR A 95 8.56 10.45 -15.35
C THR A 95 9.11 11.47 -14.35
N VAL A 96 9.24 11.12 -13.07
CA VAL A 96 9.57 12.08 -11.99
C VAL A 96 10.86 12.86 -12.22
N ALA A 97 11.90 12.23 -12.78
CA ALA A 97 13.19 12.90 -13.01
C ALA A 97 13.09 14.05 -14.02
N ALA A 98 12.12 14.03 -14.93
CA ALA A 98 11.95 15.05 -15.96
C ALA A 98 11.28 16.33 -15.43
N ASP A 99 10.56 16.25 -14.31
CA ASP A 99 9.70 17.34 -13.85
C ASP A 99 10.45 18.45 -13.10
N GLY A 100 11.67 18.19 -12.61
CA GLY A 100 12.53 19.17 -11.91
C GLY A 100 11.95 19.80 -10.64
N GLY A 101 10.76 19.37 -10.21
CA GLY A 101 10.02 19.91 -9.06
C GLY A 101 10.34 19.22 -7.73
N PRO A 102 9.49 19.43 -6.70
CA PRO A 102 9.69 18.86 -5.37
C PRO A 102 9.84 17.33 -5.35
N ASP A 103 9.10 16.62 -6.20
CA ASP A 103 9.21 15.15 -6.31
C ASP A 103 10.62 14.74 -6.76
N ALA A 104 11.21 15.43 -7.75
CA ALA A 104 12.56 15.15 -8.23
C ALA A 104 13.62 15.44 -7.15
N ALA A 105 13.45 16.52 -6.38
CA ALA A 105 14.33 16.86 -5.26
C ALA A 105 14.29 15.79 -4.16
N ALA A 106 13.09 15.30 -3.81
CA ALA A 106 12.94 14.22 -2.85
C ALA A 106 13.55 12.90 -3.35
N VAL A 107 13.36 12.56 -4.63
CA VAL A 107 13.96 11.37 -5.26
C VAL A 107 15.49 11.44 -5.22
N ALA A 108 16.09 12.58 -5.55
CA ALA A 108 17.54 12.74 -5.57
C ALA A 108 18.19 12.42 -4.21
N VAL A 109 17.56 12.85 -3.10
CA VAL A 109 18.04 12.55 -1.75
C VAL A 109 17.70 11.12 -1.33
N ALA A 110 16.46 10.66 -1.58
CA ALA A 110 16.02 9.33 -1.18
C ALA A 110 16.80 8.21 -1.89
N ALA A 111 17.11 8.37 -3.18
CA ALA A 111 17.87 7.39 -3.95
C ALA A 111 19.32 7.21 -3.45
N ALA A 112 19.88 8.24 -2.79
CA ALA A 112 21.20 8.20 -2.18
C ALA A 112 21.16 7.76 -0.70
N ALA A 113 19.97 7.60 -0.10
CA ALA A 113 19.84 7.23 1.30
C ALA A 113 20.25 5.76 1.51
N PRO A 114 20.96 5.44 2.61
CA PRO A 114 21.36 4.06 2.91
C PRO A 114 20.13 3.15 2.93
N GLY A 115 20.25 1.99 2.27
CA GLY A 115 19.22 0.95 2.31
C GLY A 115 17.86 1.31 1.72
N ALA A 116 17.73 2.44 1.00
CA ALA A 116 16.45 2.87 0.43
C ALA A 116 15.84 1.80 -0.48
N VAL A 117 14.55 1.51 -0.29
CA VAL A 117 13.79 0.49 -1.04
C VAL A 117 12.87 1.17 -2.05
N GLY A 118 12.12 2.17 -1.61
CA GLY A 118 11.26 2.97 -2.47
C GLY A 118 10.75 4.24 -1.80
N LEU A 119 10.37 5.21 -2.64
CA LEU A 119 9.81 6.50 -2.24
C LEU A 119 8.44 6.67 -2.90
N TRP A 120 7.46 7.06 -2.10
CA TRP A 120 6.09 7.33 -2.53
C TRP A 120 5.64 8.72 -2.13
N ARG A 121 4.70 9.27 -2.90
CA ARG A 121 4.00 10.51 -2.56
C ARG A 121 2.50 10.31 -2.64
N ALA A 122 1.80 10.69 -1.58
CA ALA A 122 0.35 10.83 -1.58
C ALA A 122 -0.02 12.31 -1.38
N TRP A 123 -1.06 12.78 -2.06
CA TRP A 123 -1.65 14.08 -1.79
C TRP A 123 -2.74 13.94 -0.74
N ARG A 124 -2.57 14.61 0.39
CA ARG A 124 -3.58 14.67 1.45
C ARG A 124 -4.50 15.85 1.22
N ALA A 125 -5.81 15.59 1.17
CA ALA A 125 -6.80 16.65 1.11
C ALA A 125 -6.78 17.54 2.39
N PRO A 126 -7.13 18.82 2.27
CA PRO A 126 -7.31 19.70 3.42
C PRO A 126 -8.34 19.15 4.41
N ASN A 127 -8.15 19.44 5.70
CA ASN A 127 -9.09 19.05 6.75
C ASN A 127 -9.09 20.08 7.89
N ALA A 128 -9.90 19.86 8.92
CA ALA A 128 -10.01 20.79 10.05
C ALA A 128 -8.69 20.99 10.83
N THR A 129 -7.80 19.99 10.85
CA THR A 129 -6.49 20.08 11.53
C THR A 129 -5.44 20.77 10.66
N ASN A 130 -5.51 20.56 9.35
CA ASN A 130 -4.61 21.13 8.36
C ASN A 130 -5.47 21.77 7.25
N PRO A 131 -6.01 22.98 7.49
CA PRO A 131 -6.77 23.72 6.49
C PRO A 131 -5.83 24.24 5.39
N GLY A 132 -6.39 24.60 4.23
CA GLY A 132 -5.63 25.21 3.14
C GLY A 132 -5.60 24.35 1.87
N ARG A 133 -4.43 24.22 1.26
CA ARG A 133 -4.22 23.46 0.01
C ARG A 133 -3.89 22.00 0.30
N PRO A 134 -4.12 21.07 -0.66
CA PRO A 134 -3.63 19.71 -0.53
C PRO A 134 -2.12 19.68 -0.27
N ALA A 135 -1.68 18.83 0.66
CA ALA A 135 -0.28 18.71 1.05
C ALA A 135 0.32 17.38 0.56
N PRO A 136 1.55 17.38 0.00
CA PRO A 136 2.22 16.14 -0.36
C PRO A 136 2.79 15.46 0.89
N VAL A 137 2.53 14.17 1.03
CA VAL A 137 3.05 13.30 2.08
C VAL A 137 3.96 12.26 1.44
N TYR A 138 5.24 12.32 1.79
CA TYR A 138 6.26 11.42 1.29
C TYR A 138 6.46 10.26 2.25
N LEU A 139 6.53 9.05 1.72
CA LEU A 139 6.79 7.83 2.46
C LEU A 139 8.03 7.18 1.87
N LEU A 140 9.06 6.96 2.68
CA LEU A 140 10.32 6.32 2.28
C LEU A 140 10.52 5.05 3.09
N GLU A 141 10.56 3.90 2.40
CA GLU A 141 10.95 2.64 3.01
C GLU A 141 12.46 2.44 2.88
N THR A 142 13.12 2.05 3.96
CA THR A 142 14.56 1.80 3.98
C THR A 142 14.94 0.65 4.91
N THR A 143 15.94 -0.13 4.51
CA THR A 143 16.60 -1.16 5.32
C THR A 143 17.69 -0.59 6.24
N ALA A 144 17.90 0.73 6.25
CA ALA A 144 18.82 1.38 7.18
C ALA A 144 18.42 1.14 8.64
N ASP A 145 19.44 1.20 9.50
CA ASP A 145 19.26 1.10 10.94
C ASP A 145 18.23 2.14 11.44
N PRO A 146 17.31 1.76 12.35
CA PRO A 146 16.30 2.66 12.89
C PRO A 146 16.85 3.97 13.47
N GLU A 147 18.06 3.98 14.04
CA GLU A 147 18.67 5.20 14.60
C GLU A 147 19.01 6.23 13.52
N GLY A 148 19.28 5.78 12.28
CA GLY A 148 19.56 6.65 11.13
C GLY A 148 18.32 7.20 10.42
N GLN A 149 17.14 6.63 10.67
CA GLN A 149 15.90 7.02 9.97
C GLN A 149 15.48 8.47 10.18
N PRO A 150 15.59 9.08 11.40
CA PRO A 150 15.32 10.50 11.59
C PRO A 150 16.22 11.41 10.74
N GLY A 151 17.50 11.05 10.59
CA GLY A 151 18.44 11.80 9.74
C GLY A 151 18.05 11.77 8.27
N ILE A 152 17.64 10.59 7.76
CA ILE A 152 17.11 10.44 6.40
C ILE A 152 15.85 11.29 6.22
N ALA A 153 14.92 11.26 7.18
CA ALA A 153 13.69 12.04 7.12
C ALA A 153 13.99 13.54 7.02
N ALA A 154 14.89 14.05 7.87
CA ALA A 154 15.30 15.45 7.86
C ALA A 154 16.00 15.86 6.57
N ALA A 155 16.83 14.99 5.98
CA ALA A 155 17.50 15.26 4.70
C ALA A 155 16.48 15.45 3.56
N VAL A 156 15.48 14.57 3.47
CA VAL A 156 14.41 14.69 2.47
C VAL A 156 13.53 15.92 2.76
N GLN A 157 13.22 16.22 4.02
CA GLN A 157 12.51 17.46 4.39
C GLN A 157 13.29 18.72 3.96
N GLY A 158 14.61 18.73 4.14
CA GLY A 158 15.47 19.83 3.69
C GLY A 158 15.41 20.04 2.18
N ALA A 159 15.52 18.96 1.39
CA ALA A 159 15.41 19.05 -0.06
C ALA A 159 14.04 19.57 -0.54
N LEU A 160 12.96 19.08 0.09
CA LEU A 160 11.60 19.54 -0.21
C LEU A 160 11.39 21.01 0.16
N TRP A 161 11.92 21.43 1.30
CA TRP A 161 11.88 22.84 1.72
C TRP A 161 12.62 23.73 0.73
N SER A 162 13.83 23.35 0.32
CA SER A 162 14.59 24.05 -0.72
C SER A 162 13.89 24.09 -2.08
N ALA A 163 13.04 23.09 -2.37
CA ALA A 163 12.19 23.05 -3.55
C ALA A 163 10.84 23.80 -3.38
N GLY A 164 10.64 24.52 -2.26
CA GLY A 164 9.47 25.37 -2.02
C GLY A 164 8.28 24.68 -1.34
N VAL A 165 8.44 23.48 -0.80
CA VAL A 165 7.38 22.81 -0.02
C VAL A 165 7.40 23.33 1.41
N GLU A 166 6.33 24.00 1.81
CA GLU A 166 6.15 24.43 3.20
C GLU A 166 5.80 23.24 4.10
N HIS A 167 6.45 23.17 5.27
CA HIS A 167 6.27 22.11 6.28
C HIS A 167 6.26 20.68 5.70
N PRO A 168 7.36 20.23 5.04
CA PRO A 168 7.40 18.96 4.33
C PRO A 168 7.04 17.76 5.22
N GLN A 169 6.05 16.98 4.78
CA GLN A 169 5.62 15.77 5.46
C GLN A 169 6.39 14.56 4.92
N VAL A 170 7.35 14.05 5.71
CA VAL A 170 8.18 12.89 5.35
C VAL A 170 8.12 11.84 6.43
N GLU A 171 7.77 10.61 6.03
CA GLU A 171 7.67 9.43 6.88
C GLU A 171 8.70 8.40 6.41
N VAL A 172 9.68 8.07 7.27
CA VAL A 172 10.70 7.04 7.00
C VAL A 172 10.43 5.84 7.90
N TYR A 173 10.49 4.63 7.35
CA TYR A 173 10.19 3.38 8.07
C TYR A 173 10.95 2.18 7.49
N GLY A 174 11.06 1.11 8.28
CA GLY A 174 11.67 -0.14 7.85
C GLY A 174 10.66 -1.14 7.26
N PRO A 175 11.10 -2.15 6.48
CA PRO A 175 10.21 -3.15 5.87
C PRO A 175 9.36 -3.94 6.87
N ALA A 176 9.88 -4.17 8.08
CA ALA A 176 9.18 -4.87 9.16
C ALA A 176 8.29 -3.95 10.01
N THR A 177 8.31 -2.63 9.77
CA THR A 177 7.53 -1.67 10.54
C THR A 177 6.06 -1.76 10.16
N ALA A 178 5.21 -2.18 11.10
CA ALA A 178 3.76 -2.11 10.94
C ALA A 178 3.31 -0.64 10.86
N LEU A 179 2.98 -0.18 9.65
CA LEU A 179 2.54 1.20 9.42
C LEU A 179 1.24 1.50 10.18
N PRO A 180 1.11 2.63 10.89
CA PRO A 180 -0.16 3.07 11.46
C PRO A 180 -1.20 3.39 10.37
N PRO A 181 -2.50 3.48 10.72
CA PRO A 181 -3.57 3.68 9.73
C PRO A 181 -3.37 4.87 8.80
N TYR A 182 -2.84 6.00 9.29
CA TYR A 182 -2.56 7.19 8.46
C TYR A 182 -1.55 6.87 7.34
N GLN A 183 -0.42 6.27 7.69
CA GLN A 183 0.63 5.91 6.73
C GLN A 183 0.17 4.80 5.79
N ARG A 184 -0.59 3.80 6.28
CA ARG A 184 -1.17 2.76 5.41
C ARG A 184 -2.13 3.34 4.37
N LEU A 185 -3.02 4.25 4.77
CA LEU A 185 -3.95 4.92 3.86
C LEU A 185 -3.22 5.81 2.85
N ALA A 186 -2.22 6.58 3.30
CA ALA A 186 -1.39 7.39 2.42
C ALA A 186 -0.66 6.50 1.39
N ARG A 187 -0.01 5.42 1.85
CA ARG A 187 0.70 4.47 0.99
C ARG A 187 -0.22 3.82 -0.03
N GLY A 188 -1.41 3.39 0.38
CA GLY A 188 -2.41 2.74 -0.47
C GLY A 188 -3.11 3.69 -1.47
N ARG A 189 -2.82 5.00 -1.41
CA ARG A 189 -3.33 6.03 -2.33
C ARG A 189 -2.21 6.95 -2.82
N SER A 190 -1.07 6.36 -3.14
CA SER A 190 0.15 7.09 -3.49
C SER A 190 0.61 6.84 -4.93
N ALA A 191 1.45 7.74 -5.43
CA ALA A 191 2.32 7.53 -6.56
C ALA A 191 3.68 7.01 -6.07
N LEU A 192 4.18 5.92 -6.67
CA LEU A 192 5.57 5.48 -6.54
C LEU A 192 6.45 6.43 -7.36
N LEU A 193 7.37 7.13 -6.70
CA LEU A 193 8.24 8.12 -7.34
C LEU A 193 9.61 7.54 -7.70
N TRP A 194 10.11 6.62 -6.86
CA TRP A 194 11.40 5.97 -7.06
C TRP A 194 11.41 4.59 -6.38
N ALA A 195 12.12 3.64 -6.97
CA ALA A 195 12.39 2.33 -6.39
C ALA A 195 13.83 1.91 -6.67
N ALA A 196 14.45 1.23 -5.72
CA ALA A 196 15.81 0.71 -5.87
C ALA A 196 15.91 -0.33 -7.01
N ARG A 197 14.85 -1.14 -7.16
CA ARG A 197 14.75 -2.13 -8.24
C ARG A 197 13.98 -1.55 -9.43
N PRO A 198 14.51 -1.71 -10.66
CA PRO A 198 13.81 -1.27 -11.86
C PRO A 198 12.45 -1.97 -11.98
N ALA A 199 11.53 -1.35 -12.73
CA ALA A 199 10.25 -1.97 -13.03
C ALA A 199 10.45 -3.27 -13.83
N GLY A 200 9.79 -4.33 -13.37
CA GLY A 200 9.60 -5.56 -14.15
C GLY A 200 8.16 -5.62 -14.65
N PRO A 201 7.88 -6.43 -15.67
CA PRO A 201 6.51 -6.65 -16.12
C PRO A 201 5.68 -7.29 -15.01
N VAL A 202 4.40 -6.88 -14.93
CA VAL A 202 3.40 -7.54 -14.09
C VAL A 202 2.31 -8.11 -15.01
N THR A 203 2.09 -9.41 -14.93
CA THR A 203 1.11 -10.12 -15.76
C THR A 203 -0.11 -10.51 -14.95
N ILE A 204 -1.32 -10.22 -15.46
CA ILE A 204 -2.56 -10.68 -14.86
C ILE A 204 -2.94 -12.01 -15.50
N ALA A 205 -3.01 -13.06 -14.70
CA ALA A 205 -3.39 -14.39 -15.14
C ALA A 205 -4.83 -14.42 -15.62
N ARG A 206 -5.03 -15.04 -16.79
CA ARG A 206 -6.35 -15.46 -17.25
C ARG A 206 -6.85 -16.60 -16.38
N VAL A 207 -8.15 -16.60 -16.13
CA VAL A 207 -8.84 -17.68 -15.42
C VAL A 207 -9.54 -18.61 -16.42
N PHE A 208 -10.26 -18.03 -17.37
CA PHE A 208 -11.13 -18.75 -18.29
C PHE A 208 -10.54 -18.73 -19.70
N ASP A 209 -10.74 -19.80 -20.46
CA ASP A 209 -10.27 -19.90 -21.83
C ASP A 209 -10.92 -18.84 -22.71
N ARG A 210 -12.22 -18.60 -22.48
CA ARG A 210 -13.04 -17.64 -23.20
C ARG A 210 -13.95 -16.86 -22.25
N VAL A 211 -14.12 -15.58 -22.55
CA VAL A 211 -15.11 -14.72 -21.90
C VAL A 211 -15.96 -14.11 -23.02
N ASP A 212 -17.24 -14.50 -23.07
CA ASP A 212 -18.20 -13.95 -24.02
C ASP A 212 -19.07 -12.88 -23.34
N PRO A 213 -19.38 -11.75 -24.00
CA PRO A 213 -20.21 -10.69 -23.40
C PRO A 213 -21.62 -11.10 -23.00
N VAL A 214 -22.18 -12.13 -23.63
CA VAL A 214 -23.55 -12.58 -23.40
C VAL A 214 -23.55 -13.91 -22.65
N ALA A 215 -22.78 -14.88 -23.13
CA ALA A 215 -22.72 -16.22 -22.55
C ALA A 215 -21.81 -16.33 -21.32
N GLY A 216 -20.97 -15.32 -21.07
CA GLY A 216 -20.09 -15.26 -19.91
C GLY A 216 -18.81 -16.10 -20.03
N PRO A 217 -18.09 -16.26 -18.90
CA PRO A 217 -16.85 -17.02 -18.84
C PRO A 217 -17.07 -18.53 -18.98
N ARG A 218 -16.15 -19.21 -19.68
CA ARG A 218 -16.16 -20.68 -19.81
C ARG A 218 -14.76 -21.26 -20.02
N PHE A 219 -14.62 -22.53 -19.65
CA PHE A 219 -13.50 -23.39 -20.04
C PHE A 219 -13.84 -24.12 -21.35
N ASP A 220 -12.84 -24.30 -22.21
CA ASP A 220 -12.97 -25.10 -23.43
C ASP A 220 -13.00 -26.60 -23.06
N PRO A 221 -13.70 -27.47 -23.83
CA PRO A 221 -13.80 -28.90 -23.50
C PRO A 221 -12.46 -29.66 -23.42
N GLY A 222 -11.41 -29.11 -24.04
CA GLY A 222 -10.04 -29.66 -24.03
C GLY A 222 -9.11 -28.96 -23.04
N HIS A 223 -9.64 -28.17 -22.09
CA HIS A 223 -8.84 -27.50 -21.08
C HIS A 223 -8.00 -28.51 -20.29
N GLU A 224 -6.73 -28.19 -20.04
CA GLU A 224 -5.79 -29.09 -19.39
C GLU A 224 -6.24 -29.41 -17.97
N VAL A 225 -6.18 -30.69 -17.60
CA VAL A 225 -6.48 -31.15 -16.24
C VAL A 225 -5.17 -31.51 -15.56
N LEU A 226 -4.92 -30.92 -14.40
CA LEU A 226 -3.82 -31.28 -13.53
C LEU A 226 -4.30 -32.34 -12.52
N PRO A 227 -3.90 -33.61 -12.68
CA PRO A 227 -4.39 -34.69 -11.82
C PRO A 227 -3.95 -34.49 -10.36
N ALA A 228 -4.65 -35.15 -9.44
CA ALA A 228 -4.25 -35.19 -8.04
C ALA A 228 -2.84 -35.79 -7.90
N GLY A 229 -1.99 -35.13 -7.13
CA GLY A 229 -0.61 -35.54 -6.93
C GLY A 229 0.29 -34.37 -6.50
N PRO A 230 1.60 -34.64 -6.30
CA PRO A 230 2.53 -33.67 -5.73
C PRO A 230 2.63 -32.34 -6.49
N GLU A 231 2.51 -32.36 -7.82
CA GLU A 231 2.55 -31.14 -8.64
C GLU A 231 1.34 -30.25 -8.34
N ARG A 232 0.13 -30.83 -8.31
CA ARG A 232 -1.09 -30.10 -7.97
C ARG A 232 -1.05 -29.53 -6.56
N ASP A 233 -0.57 -30.31 -5.59
CA ASP A 233 -0.46 -29.86 -4.20
C ASP A 233 0.53 -28.70 -4.07
N ARG A 234 1.67 -28.77 -4.78
CA ARG A 234 2.65 -27.67 -4.85
C ARG A 234 2.03 -26.42 -5.48
N VAL A 235 1.33 -26.56 -6.59
CA VAL A 235 0.69 -25.42 -7.28
C VAL A 235 -0.37 -24.77 -6.39
N LEU A 236 -1.25 -25.55 -5.76
CA LEU A 236 -2.25 -25.03 -4.83
C LEU A 236 -1.61 -24.31 -3.64
N SER A 237 -0.55 -24.89 -3.07
CA SER A 237 0.22 -24.27 -2.00
C SER A 237 0.78 -22.91 -2.42
N TYR A 238 1.41 -22.84 -3.59
CA TYR A 238 1.97 -21.60 -4.14
C TYR A 238 0.89 -20.53 -4.36
N LEU A 239 -0.20 -20.88 -5.04
CA LEU A 239 -1.30 -19.96 -5.34
C LEU A 239 -1.90 -19.36 -4.06
N ARG A 240 -2.04 -20.17 -3.00
CA ARG A 240 -2.57 -19.74 -1.69
C ARG A 240 -1.55 -18.97 -0.86
N ALA A 241 -0.26 -19.19 -1.07
CA ALA A 241 0.81 -18.49 -0.38
C ALA A 241 1.08 -17.09 -0.94
N GLY A 242 0.56 -16.77 -2.13
CA GLY A 242 0.65 -15.45 -2.75
C GLY A 242 0.15 -14.32 -1.83
N HIS A 243 0.80 -13.17 -1.92
CA HIS A 243 0.44 -11.97 -1.18
C HIS A 243 -0.97 -11.51 -1.57
N VAL A 244 -1.85 -11.31 -0.60
CA VAL A 244 -3.22 -10.83 -0.85
C VAL A 244 -3.13 -9.37 -1.26
N LEU A 245 -3.37 -9.11 -2.55
CA LEU A 245 -3.29 -7.78 -3.14
C LEU A 245 -4.60 -7.01 -2.93
N MET A 246 -5.73 -7.68 -3.14
CA MET A 246 -7.06 -7.13 -2.92
C MET A 246 -7.98 -8.21 -2.39
N ALA A 247 -8.53 -7.99 -1.20
CA ALA A 247 -9.48 -8.91 -0.57
C ALA A 247 -10.92 -8.48 -0.85
N THR A 248 -11.80 -9.44 -1.13
CA THR A 248 -13.24 -9.22 -1.25
C THR A 248 -14.00 -10.41 -0.67
N THR A 249 -15.18 -10.16 -0.10
CA THR A 249 -16.14 -11.20 0.30
C THR A 249 -17.10 -11.56 -0.84
N ALA A 250 -17.02 -10.88 -1.99
CA ALA A 250 -17.82 -11.20 -3.15
C ALA A 250 -17.43 -12.57 -3.72
N GLY A 251 -18.43 -13.35 -4.10
CA GLY A 251 -18.29 -14.60 -4.83
C GLY A 251 -18.90 -14.52 -6.23
N ALA A 252 -18.53 -15.45 -7.09
CA ALA A 252 -19.15 -15.65 -8.40
C ALA A 252 -19.75 -17.07 -8.50
N PRO A 253 -20.72 -17.28 -9.41
CA PRO A 253 -21.22 -18.62 -9.72
C PRO A 253 -20.10 -19.53 -10.25
N ASP A 254 -20.15 -20.80 -9.87
CA ASP A 254 -19.27 -21.81 -10.47
C ASP A 254 -19.72 -22.13 -11.91
N VAL A 255 -18.90 -21.78 -12.91
CA VAL A 255 -19.22 -22.03 -14.33
C VAL A 255 -19.29 -23.52 -14.69
N VAL A 256 -18.63 -24.40 -13.94
CA VAL A 256 -18.66 -25.85 -14.15
C VAL A 256 -19.86 -26.47 -13.43
N GLU A 257 -20.17 -26.00 -12.21
CA GLU A 257 -21.34 -26.43 -11.45
C GLU A 257 -22.20 -25.24 -10.95
N PRO A 258 -23.00 -24.60 -11.82
CA PRO A 258 -23.72 -23.36 -11.46
C PRO A 258 -24.71 -23.50 -10.30
N ARG A 259 -25.14 -24.73 -10.00
CA ARG A 259 -26.09 -25.02 -8.91
C ARG A 259 -25.52 -24.78 -7.51
N ARG A 260 -24.19 -24.62 -7.36
CA ARG A 260 -23.55 -24.32 -6.07
C ARG A 260 -23.79 -22.87 -5.60
N GLY A 261 -24.25 -21.99 -6.48
CA GLY A 261 -24.39 -20.55 -6.20
C GLY A 261 -23.04 -19.82 -6.22
N ASP A 262 -22.98 -18.67 -5.56
CA ASP A 262 -21.83 -17.74 -5.58
C ASP A 262 -20.69 -18.20 -4.66
N VAL A 263 -20.10 -19.36 -4.96
CA VAL A 263 -19.08 -20.01 -4.13
C VAL A 263 -17.65 -19.74 -4.58
N VAL A 264 -17.46 -19.17 -5.77
CA VAL A 264 -16.14 -18.95 -6.36
C VAL A 264 -15.51 -17.68 -5.76
N PRO A 265 -14.39 -17.76 -5.01
CA PRO A 265 -13.76 -16.60 -4.41
C PRO A 265 -13.12 -15.68 -5.46
N MET A 266 -13.18 -14.37 -5.22
CA MET A 266 -12.74 -13.34 -6.18
C MET A 266 -11.62 -12.42 -5.65
N SER A 267 -10.96 -12.78 -4.55
CA SER A 267 -9.80 -12.01 -4.04
C SER A 267 -8.61 -12.14 -4.99
N TYR A 268 -7.82 -11.09 -5.13
CA TYR A 268 -6.60 -11.07 -5.96
C TYR A 268 -5.36 -11.30 -5.12
N ARG A 269 -4.44 -12.10 -5.66
CA ARG A 269 -3.13 -12.41 -5.08
C ARG A 269 -2.03 -12.12 -6.07
N THR A 270 -0.81 -11.97 -5.54
CA THR A 270 0.38 -11.75 -6.34
C THR A 270 1.63 -12.37 -5.73
N ASP A 271 2.60 -12.69 -6.57
CA ASP A 271 4.00 -12.93 -6.17
C ASP A 271 4.94 -11.78 -6.55
N GLY A 272 4.39 -10.65 -7.00
CA GLY A 272 5.14 -9.48 -7.45
C GLY A 272 5.43 -9.44 -8.95
N ALA A 273 5.26 -10.55 -9.68
CA ALA A 273 5.37 -10.62 -11.14
C ALA A 273 4.05 -11.06 -11.80
N TRP A 274 3.30 -11.93 -11.13
CA TRP A 274 1.99 -12.38 -11.57
C TRP A 274 0.90 -11.94 -10.60
N ILE A 275 -0.28 -11.67 -11.14
CA ILE A 275 -1.51 -11.46 -10.39
C ILE A 275 -2.49 -12.55 -10.79
N TRP A 276 -3.10 -13.22 -9.82
CA TRP A 276 -4.16 -14.20 -10.06
C TRP A 276 -5.30 -13.99 -9.07
N THR A 277 -6.50 -14.44 -9.43
CA THR A 277 -7.61 -14.50 -8.48
C THR A 277 -7.59 -15.83 -7.72
N ASP A 278 -8.15 -15.83 -6.51
CA ASP A 278 -8.41 -17.06 -5.75
C ASP A 278 -9.31 -18.05 -6.52
N THR A 279 -10.02 -17.58 -7.54
CA THR A 279 -10.74 -18.40 -8.52
C THR A 279 -9.87 -19.46 -9.18
N VAL A 280 -8.60 -19.15 -9.49
CA VAL A 280 -7.66 -20.10 -10.11
C VAL A 280 -7.43 -21.29 -9.17
N ALA A 281 -7.17 -21.01 -7.89
CA ALA A 281 -6.99 -22.06 -6.88
C ALA A 281 -8.28 -22.86 -6.66
N TYR A 282 -9.44 -22.20 -6.70
CA TYR A 282 -10.74 -22.87 -6.58
C TYR A 282 -10.98 -23.88 -7.71
N TYR A 283 -10.75 -23.50 -8.98
CA TYR A 283 -10.98 -24.40 -10.12
C TYR A 283 -9.98 -25.55 -10.16
N LEU A 284 -8.72 -25.30 -9.79
CA LEU A 284 -7.74 -26.36 -9.65
C LEU A 284 -8.11 -27.35 -8.54
N GLU A 285 -8.59 -26.86 -7.39
CA GLU A 285 -8.97 -27.71 -6.27
C GLU A 285 -10.27 -28.49 -6.50
N CYS A 286 -11.33 -27.82 -6.95
CA CYS A 286 -12.63 -28.47 -7.08
C CYS A 286 -12.75 -29.31 -8.34
N HIS A 287 -12.13 -28.88 -9.44
CA HIS A 287 -12.36 -29.44 -10.77
C HIS A 287 -11.09 -30.00 -11.42
N GLY A 288 -9.92 -29.80 -10.81
CA GLY A 288 -8.64 -30.23 -11.38
C GLY A 288 -8.22 -29.45 -12.62
N LEU A 289 -8.91 -28.35 -12.95
CA LEU A 289 -8.58 -27.53 -14.11
C LEU A 289 -7.26 -26.81 -13.87
N SER A 290 -6.32 -27.01 -14.76
CA SER A 290 -4.99 -26.40 -14.68
C SER A 290 -5.11 -24.86 -14.76
N PRO A 291 -4.28 -24.09 -14.04
CA PRO A 291 -4.11 -22.68 -14.35
C PRO A 291 -3.72 -22.46 -15.83
N ASP A 292 -3.95 -21.24 -16.33
CA ASP A 292 -3.55 -20.81 -17.68
C ASP A 292 -2.09 -21.20 -17.99
N VAL A 293 -1.81 -21.57 -19.24
CA VAL A 293 -0.51 -22.16 -19.65
C VAL A 293 0.69 -21.28 -19.30
N GLU A 294 0.56 -19.96 -19.39
CA GLU A 294 1.64 -19.03 -19.07
C GLU A 294 1.84 -18.95 -17.55
N LEU A 295 0.75 -18.90 -16.79
CA LEU A 295 0.80 -18.96 -15.33
C LEU A 295 1.38 -20.30 -14.87
N MET A 296 1.02 -21.42 -15.51
CA MET A 296 1.59 -22.74 -15.20
C MET A 296 3.08 -22.83 -15.49
N ALA A 297 3.54 -22.27 -16.62
CA ALA A 297 4.97 -22.20 -16.93
C ALA A 297 5.72 -21.42 -15.84
N HIS A 298 5.16 -20.29 -15.39
CA HIS A 298 5.70 -19.53 -14.27
C HIS A 298 5.74 -20.34 -12.98
N LEU A 299 4.63 -20.96 -12.58
CA LEU A 299 4.51 -21.78 -11.36
C LEU A 299 5.50 -22.95 -11.32
N ARG A 300 5.75 -23.60 -12.45
CA ARG A 300 6.73 -24.69 -12.56
C ARG A 300 8.17 -24.20 -12.41
N SER A 301 8.46 -22.98 -12.85
CA SER A 301 9.77 -22.34 -12.71
C SER A 301 9.97 -21.67 -11.34
N ALA A 302 8.88 -21.38 -10.62
CA ALA A 302 8.90 -20.68 -9.35
C ALA A 302 9.40 -21.58 -8.19
N GLY A 303 10.05 -20.96 -7.20
CA GLY A 303 10.40 -21.62 -5.94
C GLY A 303 9.20 -21.89 -5.03
N ASP A 304 9.44 -22.19 -3.75
CA ASP A 304 8.37 -22.66 -2.86
C ASP A 304 7.37 -21.57 -2.44
N ARG A 305 7.85 -20.40 -2.02
CA ARG A 305 6.99 -19.32 -1.51
C ARG A 305 7.40 -17.96 -2.06
N PRO A 306 6.47 -17.19 -2.64
CA PRO A 306 6.79 -15.86 -3.12
C PRO A 306 7.00 -14.88 -1.96
N VAL A 307 8.06 -14.09 -2.06
CA VAL A 307 8.33 -12.96 -1.17
C VAL A 307 8.06 -11.67 -1.93
N VAL A 308 7.03 -10.93 -1.51
CA VAL A 308 6.58 -9.71 -2.18
C VAL A 308 6.96 -8.51 -1.31
N ASP A 309 7.87 -7.68 -1.82
CA ASP A 309 8.19 -6.40 -1.18
C ASP A 309 7.13 -5.33 -1.47
N SER A 310 7.19 -4.21 -0.75
CA SER A 310 6.16 -3.15 -0.86
C SER A 310 6.15 -2.46 -2.22
N VAL A 311 7.27 -2.44 -2.94
CA VAL A 311 7.37 -1.91 -4.31
C VAL A 311 6.64 -2.84 -5.27
N ALA A 312 6.90 -4.14 -5.20
CA ALA A 312 6.27 -5.15 -6.04
C ALA A 312 4.75 -5.20 -5.80
N ALA A 313 4.31 -5.18 -4.54
CA ALA A 313 2.88 -5.10 -4.22
C ALA A 313 2.23 -3.82 -4.76
N HIS A 314 2.92 -2.67 -4.67
CA HIS A 314 2.43 -1.40 -5.23
C HIS A 314 2.30 -1.46 -6.75
N ARG A 315 3.32 -1.97 -7.46
CA ARG A 315 3.29 -2.13 -8.93
C ARG A 315 2.21 -3.12 -9.36
N ALA A 316 2.01 -4.19 -8.61
CA ALA A 316 0.92 -5.12 -8.86
C ALA A 316 -0.46 -4.43 -8.71
N MET A 317 -0.64 -3.58 -7.70
CA MET A 317 -1.87 -2.80 -7.56
C MET A 317 -2.06 -1.79 -8.72
N VAL A 318 -0.98 -1.17 -9.21
CA VAL A 318 -1.02 -0.31 -10.39
C VAL A 318 -1.51 -1.09 -11.62
N ALA A 319 -0.95 -2.28 -11.87
CA ALA A 319 -1.38 -3.13 -12.99
C ALA A 319 -2.84 -3.57 -12.86
N LEU A 320 -3.28 -3.96 -11.65
CA LEU A 320 -4.65 -4.40 -11.39
C LEU A 320 -5.70 -3.29 -11.57
N THR A 321 -5.34 -2.05 -11.23
CA THR A 321 -6.25 -0.89 -11.25
C THR A 321 -6.05 0.02 -12.46
N ALA A 322 -5.16 -0.34 -13.37
CA ALA A 322 -4.97 0.36 -14.63
C ALA A 322 -6.31 0.41 -15.39
N PRO A 323 -6.67 1.55 -15.99
CA PRO A 323 -7.84 1.63 -16.85
C PRO A 323 -7.75 0.56 -17.92
N VAL A 324 -8.74 -0.33 -17.98
CA VAL A 324 -8.83 -1.29 -19.08
C VAL A 324 -9.18 -0.48 -20.32
N GLU A 325 -8.33 -0.48 -21.35
CA GLU A 325 -8.60 0.23 -22.62
C GLU A 325 -9.88 -0.26 -23.32
N GLN A 326 -10.41 -1.41 -22.88
CA GLN A 326 -11.67 -1.99 -23.33
C GLN A 326 -12.59 -2.24 -22.13
N PRO A 327 -13.91 -2.03 -22.26
CA PRO A 327 -14.86 -2.41 -21.21
C PRO A 327 -14.69 -3.90 -20.87
N PRO A 328 -14.94 -4.30 -19.61
CA PRO A 328 -14.80 -5.70 -19.21
C PRO A 328 -15.65 -6.57 -20.15
N ALA A 329 -15.03 -7.60 -20.70
CA ALA A 329 -15.68 -8.50 -21.65
C ALA A 329 -16.93 -9.18 -21.06
N TRP A 330 -17.10 -9.17 -19.74
CA TRP A 330 -18.29 -9.63 -19.03
C TRP A 330 -18.31 -9.04 -17.60
N THR A 331 -19.50 -8.84 -17.05
CA THR A 331 -19.71 -8.41 -15.65
C THR A 331 -20.70 -9.33 -14.94
N VAL A 332 -20.40 -9.71 -13.71
CA VAL A 332 -21.37 -10.36 -12.80
C VAL A 332 -22.51 -9.37 -12.55
N ALA A 333 -23.75 -9.76 -12.84
CA ALA A 333 -24.90 -8.94 -12.49
C ALA A 333 -24.94 -8.73 -10.97
N ALA A 334 -25.00 -7.47 -10.52
CA ALA A 334 -25.15 -7.18 -9.10
C ALA A 334 -26.42 -7.86 -8.58
N ALA A 335 -26.31 -8.59 -7.47
CA ALA A 335 -27.48 -9.14 -6.80
C ALA A 335 -28.45 -7.98 -6.45
N PRO A 336 -29.75 -8.14 -6.69
CA PRO A 336 -30.71 -7.09 -6.32
C PRO A 336 -30.61 -6.83 -4.82
N ALA A 337 -30.55 -5.54 -4.45
CA ALA A 337 -30.63 -5.14 -3.05
C ALA A 337 -31.91 -5.72 -2.45
N ARG A 338 -31.77 -6.45 -1.34
CA ARG A 338 -32.91 -6.89 -0.51
C ARG A 338 -33.37 -5.75 0.38
#